data_AF-A0A1R3L5Y1-F1
#
_entry.id   AF-A0A1R3L5Y1-F1
#
_cell.length_a   1.000
_cell.length_b   1.000
_cell.length_c   1.000
_cell.angle_alpha   90.00
_cell.angle_beta   90.00
_cell.angle_gamma   90.00
#
_symmetry.space_group_name_H-M   'P 1'
#
loop_
_entity.id
_entity.type
_entity.pdbx_description
1 polymer ?
#
loop_
_entity_poly.entity_id
_entity_poly.type
_entity_poly.pdbx_seq_one_letter_code
_entity_poly.pdbx_strand_id
1 'polypeptide(L)'
;MSCLTKGSPDAFLVCNGYKDDEYVSLALMGRRLNLNTVIVLEREEELDVVIETSRKLGVRPVIGVRAKLRTKHSGHFGSTSGDKGKFGLATAQILSVVRKLESHQMLDCLQLLHFHIGSQIPSTALLSDGVGEAAQIYCELVKLGASLRVIDIGGGLGVDYDGSHSGGSDMSVGYGLDEYADAVVRTVQFACDGKNVRHPIICSESGRALVSHHSVLVFEAISSNANEPSPPDPNLAHLLDMLAGEARIDCRNLGI
;
A
#
# COMPACT_ATOMS: atom_id res chain seq x y z
N MET A 1 -1.39 -2.20 20.82
CA MET A 1 -1.61 -0.94 20.06
C MET A 1 -0.69 0.17 20.59
N SER A 2 0.56 0.26 20.12
CA SER A 2 1.48 1.34 20.57
C SER A 2 0.98 2.74 20.17
N CYS A 3 0.18 2.82 19.11
CA CYS A 3 -0.49 4.03 18.65
C CYS A 3 -1.41 4.68 19.69
N LEU A 4 -2.06 3.92 20.58
CA LEU A 4 -2.89 4.51 21.65
C LEU A 4 -2.04 5.23 22.71
N THR A 5 -0.77 4.86 22.85
CA THR A 5 0.15 5.45 23.84
C THR A 5 1.05 6.55 23.28
N LYS A 6 1.27 6.54 21.95
CA LYS A 6 2.20 7.46 21.25
C LYS A 6 1.50 8.33 20.20
N GLY A 7 0.20 8.15 20.00
CA GLY A 7 -0.58 8.84 18.98
C GLY A 7 -0.76 10.32 19.33
N SER A 8 -0.72 11.16 18.29
CA SER A 8 -1.05 12.58 18.41
C SER A 8 -2.56 12.80 18.19
N PRO A 9 -3.23 13.61 19.02
CA PRO A 9 -4.60 14.08 18.77
C PRO A 9 -4.77 14.85 17.46
N ASP A 10 -3.69 15.38 16.89
CA ASP A 10 -3.72 16.13 15.63
C ASP A 10 -3.60 15.23 14.39
N ALA A 11 -3.27 13.95 14.57
CA ALA A 11 -3.06 13.00 13.49
C ALA A 11 -4.24 12.02 13.38
N PHE A 12 -4.53 11.56 12.16
CA PHE A 12 -5.46 10.45 11.97
C PHE A 12 -4.87 9.15 12.51
N LEU A 13 -5.69 8.38 13.22
CA LEU A 13 -5.41 6.99 13.55
C LEU A 13 -6.31 6.11 12.68
N VAL A 14 -5.82 5.72 11.51
CA VAL A 14 -6.56 4.89 10.55
C VAL A 14 -6.41 3.41 10.90
N CYS A 15 -7.53 2.74 11.14
CA CYS A 15 -7.59 1.34 11.55
C CYS A 15 -7.98 0.44 10.37
N ASN A 16 -6.97 -0.13 9.71
CA ASN A 16 -7.09 -1.13 8.65
C ASN A 16 -6.89 -2.57 9.19
N GLY A 17 -7.10 -3.58 8.33
CA GLY A 17 -6.96 -5.00 8.67
C GLY A 17 -8.26 -5.65 9.16
N TYR A 18 -8.20 -6.94 9.50
CA TYR A 18 -9.34 -7.67 10.07
C TYR A 18 -9.63 -7.21 11.51
N LYS A 19 -10.91 -6.99 11.83
CA LYS A 19 -11.33 -6.40 13.12
C LYS A 19 -12.36 -7.29 13.79
N ASP A 20 -12.05 -7.73 15.00
CA ASP A 20 -13.00 -8.35 15.93
C ASP A 20 -13.54 -7.31 16.93
N ASP A 21 -14.38 -7.75 17.86
CA ASP A 21 -14.99 -6.89 18.88
C ASP A 21 -13.96 -6.22 19.80
N GLU A 22 -12.84 -6.89 20.12
CA GLU A 22 -11.78 -6.33 20.95
C GLU A 22 -11.04 -5.21 20.19
N TYR A 23 -10.70 -5.44 18.92
CA TYR A 23 -10.08 -4.43 18.08
C TYR A 23 -10.99 -3.20 17.95
N VAL A 24 -12.27 -3.40 17.64
CA VAL A 24 -13.26 -2.31 17.51
C VAL A 24 -13.41 -1.56 18.83
N SER A 25 -13.48 -2.27 19.95
CA SER A 25 -13.55 -1.68 21.28
C SER A 25 -12.35 -0.77 21.55
N LEU A 26 -11.13 -1.23 21.25
CA LEU A 26 -9.91 -0.43 21.42
C LEU A 26 -9.89 0.80 20.50
N ALA A 27 -10.33 0.67 19.25
CA ALA A 27 -10.44 1.79 18.32
C ALA A 27 -11.42 2.87 18.84
N LEU A 28 -12.57 2.44 19.37
CA LEU A 28 -13.54 3.32 20.02
C LEU A 28 -13.00 3.95 21.31
N MET A 29 -12.20 3.23 22.10
CA MET A 29 -11.50 3.81 23.24
C MET A 29 -10.52 4.91 22.82
N GLY A 30 -9.83 4.75 21.68
CA GLY A 30 -9.01 5.82 21.10
C GLY A 30 -9.77 7.14 20.91
N ARG A 31 -11.04 7.08 20.51
CA ARG A 31 -11.91 8.27 20.43
C ARG A 31 -12.15 8.92 21.78
N ARG A 32 -12.37 8.13 22.84
CA ARG A 32 -12.51 8.64 24.21
C ARG A 32 -11.21 9.27 24.74
N LEU A 33 -10.07 8.89 24.19
CA LEU A 33 -8.76 9.48 24.46
C LEU A 33 -8.43 10.68 23.54
N ASN A 34 -9.44 11.24 22.84
CA ASN A 34 -9.30 12.36 21.91
C ASN A 34 -8.38 12.10 20.71
N LEU A 35 -8.22 10.84 20.30
CA LEU A 35 -7.55 10.51 19.03
C LEU A 35 -8.55 10.61 17.87
N ASN A 36 -8.06 11.04 16.70
CA ASN A 36 -8.83 11.04 15.46
C ASN A 36 -8.89 9.64 14.83
N THR A 37 -9.41 8.67 15.60
CA THR A 37 -9.51 7.27 15.16
C THR A 37 -10.59 7.10 14.10
N VAL A 38 -10.26 6.44 13.00
CA VAL A 38 -11.17 6.06 11.92
C VAL A 38 -11.13 4.55 11.74
N ILE A 39 -12.29 3.90 11.85
CA ILE A 39 -12.43 2.45 11.63
C ILE A 39 -12.78 2.22 10.16
N VAL A 40 -11.82 1.73 9.37
CA VAL A 40 -12.03 1.51 7.93
C VAL A 40 -12.59 0.11 7.71
N LEU A 41 -13.83 0.00 7.27
CA LEU A 41 -14.47 -1.28 6.96
C LEU A 41 -13.81 -1.93 5.75
N GLU A 42 -13.32 -3.15 5.91
CA GLU A 42 -12.74 -3.96 4.84
C GLU A 42 -13.63 -5.13 4.44
N ARG A 43 -14.64 -5.44 5.26
CA ARG A 43 -15.70 -6.43 5.03
C ARG A 43 -17.04 -5.88 5.53
N GLU A 44 -18.13 -6.33 4.93
CA GLU A 44 -19.46 -5.77 5.19
C GLU A 44 -19.94 -6.13 6.60
N GLU A 45 -19.56 -7.32 7.09
CA GLU A 45 -19.94 -7.85 8.40
C GLU A 45 -19.28 -7.09 9.56
N GLU A 46 -18.17 -6.39 9.31
CA GLU A 46 -17.50 -5.55 10.32
C GLU A 46 -18.40 -4.41 10.80
N LEU A 47 -19.35 -3.96 9.97
CA LEU A 47 -20.27 -2.88 10.32
C LEU A 47 -21.18 -3.26 11.50
N ASP A 48 -21.63 -4.51 11.56
CA ASP A 48 -22.48 -4.99 12.67
C ASP A 48 -21.75 -4.89 14.00
N VAL A 49 -20.50 -5.36 14.02
CA VAL A 49 -19.62 -5.28 15.19
C VAL A 49 -19.44 -3.81 15.59
N VAL A 50 -19.10 -2.92 14.64
CA VAL A 50 -18.92 -1.49 14.93
C VAL A 50 -20.17 -0.85 15.54
N ILE A 51 -21.36 -1.12 15.01
CA ILE A 51 -22.62 -0.56 15.52
C ILE A 51 -22.93 -1.12 16.92
N GLU A 52 -22.80 -2.44 17.11
CA GLU A 52 -23.09 -3.09 18.39
C GLU A 52 -22.14 -2.59 19.49
N THR A 53 -20.83 -2.61 19.23
CA THR A 53 -19.81 -2.17 20.18
C THR A 53 -19.91 -0.66 20.45
N SER A 54 -20.21 0.15 19.42
CA SER A 54 -20.49 1.59 19.59
C SER A 54 -21.62 1.85 20.58
N ARG A 55 -22.73 1.12 20.45
CA ARG A 55 -23.89 1.23 21.34
C ARG A 55 -23.58 0.77 22.75
N LYS A 56 -22.91 -0.38 22.90
CA LYS A 56 -22.47 -0.91 24.20
C LYS A 56 -21.58 0.09 24.95
N LEU A 57 -20.65 0.73 24.24
CA LEU A 57 -19.69 1.67 24.83
C LEU A 57 -20.19 3.11 24.87
N GLY A 58 -21.34 3.43 24.26
CA GLY A 58 -21.85 4.79 24.14
C GLY A 58 -20.88 5.75 23.44
N VAL A 59 -20.12 5.27 22.46
CA VAL A 59 -19.15 6.07 21.68
C VAL A 59 -19.59 6.11 20.23
N ARG A 60 -19.82 7.31 19.69
CA ARG A 60 -20.14 7.47 18.26
C ARG A 60 -18.88 7.24 17.41
N PRO A 61 -18.87 6.27 16.49
CA PRO A 61 -17.69 5.93 15.69
C PRO A 61 -17.44 6.97 14.60
N VAL A 62 -16.21 6.99 14.11
CA VAL A 62 -15.90 7.53 12.78
C VAL A 62 -15.53 6.34 11.90
N ILE A 63 -16.27 6.18 10.81
CA ILE A 63 -16.23 5.03 9.93
C ILE A 63 -15.63 5.47 8.59
N GLY A 64 -14.69 4.66 8.09
CA GLY A 64 -14.28 4.68 6.70
C GLY A 64 -14.73 3.41 5.98
N VAL A 65 -14.69 3.42 4.65
CA VAL A 65 -14.88 2.22 3.83
C VAL A 65 -13.70 2.05 2.88
N ARG A 66 -13.16 0.84 2.79
CA ARG A 66 -12.14 0.50 1.80
C ARG A 66 -12.82 0.05 0.50
N ALA A 67 -12.70 0.82 -0.56
CA ALA A 67 -13.24 0.46 -1.86
C ALA A 67 -12.33 -0.53 -2.59
N LYS A 68 -12.93 -1.55 -3.21
CA LYS A 68 -12.28 -2.35 -4.24
C LYS A 68 -12.35 -1.60 -5.56
N LEU A 69 -11.18 -1.34 -6.13
CA LEU A 69 -11.05 -0.71 -7.44
C LEU A 69 -10.95 -1.79 -8.52
N ARG A 70 -11.50 -1.48 -9.70
CA ARG A 70 -11.32 -2.26 -10.92
C ARG A 70 -9.95 -2.04 -11.53
N THR A 71 -9.37 -0.87 -11.29
CA THR A 71 -7.99 -0.54 -11.68
C THR A 71 -7.02 -1.56 -11.07
N LYS A 72 -6.16 -2.16 -11.91
CA LYS A 72 -5.22 -3.22 -11.49
C LYS A 72 -3.79 -2.75 -11.60
N HIS A 73 -2.99 -3.02 -10.57
CA HIS A 73 -1.54 -2.93 -10.63
C HIS A 73 -0.95 -4.33 -10.91
N SER A 74 -0.33 -4.51 -12.06
CA SER A 74 0.40 -5.75 -12.42
C SER A 74 1.83 -5.71 -11.89
N GLY A 75 2.38 -6.86 -11.50
CA GLY A 75 3.78 -7.00 -11.05
C GLY A 75 3.91 -7.69 -9.70
N HIS A 76 5.15 -7.89 -9.23
CA HIS A 76 5.45 -8.55 -7.95
C HIS A 76 4.78 -7.88 -6.74
N PHE A 77 4.52 -6.58 -6.81
CA PHE A 77 3.90 -5.77 -5.75
C PHE A 77 2.37 -5.58 -5.90
N GLY A 78 1.75 -6.14 -6.94
CA GLY A 78 0.33 -5.97 -7.27
C GLY A 78 -0.63 -7.00 -6.66
N SER A 79 -0.11 -8.05 -6.01
CA SER A 79 -0.91 -9.22 -5.59
C SER A 79 -1.95 -8.94 -4.49
N THR A 80 -1.91 -7.78 -3.85
CA THR A 80 -2.86 -7.36 -2.81
C THR A 80 -3.99 -6.43 -3.31
N SER A 81 -4.00 -6.10 -4.60
CA SER A 81 -4.88 -5.05 -5.16
C SER A 81 -5.82 -5.54 -6.26
N GLY A 82 -6.87 -4.74 -6.54
CA GLY A 82 -7.91 -5.04 -7.52
C GLY A 82 -9.04 -5.94 -6.99
N ASP A 83 -9.98 -6.34 -7.86
CA ASP A 83 -11.18 -7.13 -7.52
C ASP A 83 -10.90 -8.45 -6.76
N LYS A 84 -9.71 -9.05 -6.96
CA LYS A 84 -9.28 -10.28 -6.27
C LYS A 84 -8.55 -10.03 -4.94
N GLY A 85 -8.40 -8.76 -4.54
CA GLY A 85 -7.81 -8.37 -3.27
C GLY A 85 -8.57 -8.95 -2.08
N LYS A 86 -7.82 -9.39 -1.06
CA LYS A 86 -8.37 -10.01 0.16
C LYS A 86 -9.26 -9.06 0.98
N PHE A 87 -9.11 -7.75 0.77
CA PHE A 87 -9.73 -6.69 1.56
C PHE A 87 -10.45 -5.69 0.67
N GLY A 88 -11.47 -5.04 1.23
CA GLY A 88 -12.25 -4.00 0.58
C GLY A 88 -13.60 -4.49 0.07
N LEU A 89 -14.48 -3.52 -0.13
CA LEU A 89 -15.88 -3.67 -0.48
C LEU A 89 -16.09 -3.37 -1.95
N ALA A 90 -16.80 -4.25 -2.66
CA ALA A 90 -17.33 -3.92 -3.97
C ALA A 90 -18.42 -2.85 -3.85
N THR A 91 -18.72 -2.13 -4.93
CA THR A 91 -19.71 -1.04 -4.94
C THR A 91 -21.07 -1.44 -4.34
N ALA A 92 -21.54 -2.65 -4.64
CA ALA A 92 -22.80 -3.15 -4.07
C ALA A 92 -22.77 -3.28 -2.54
N GLN A 93 -21.64 -3.72 -1.99
CA GLN A 93 -21.43 -3.85 -0.54
C GLN A 93 -21.29 -2.47 0.12
N ILE A 94 -20.63 -1.52 -0.55
CA ILE A 94 -20.57 -0.13 -0.07
C ILE A 94 -21.98 0.47 0.00
N LEU A 95 -22.84 0.25 -1.00
CA LEU A 95 -24.23 0.70 -0.99
C LEU A 95 -25.04 0.03 0.14
N SER A 96 -24.77 -1.25 0.42
CA SER A 96 -25.37 -1.95 1.56
C SER A 96 -24.97 -1.32 2.90
N VAL A 97 -23.68 -1.00 3.07
CA VAL A 97 -23.15 -0.25 4.22
C VAL A 97 -23.85 1.10 4.39
N VAL A 98 -24.02 1.87 3.30
CA VAL A 98 -24.74 3.16 3.33
C VAL A 98 -26.18 2.97 3.84
N ARG A 99 -26.95 2.06 3.23
CA ARG A 99 -28.35 1.80 3.62
C ARG A 99 -28.49 1.36 5.07
N LYS A 100 -27.52 0.56 5.56
CA LYS A 100 -27.50 0.11 6.94
C LYS A 100 -27.14 1.24 7.90
N LEU A 101 -26.17 2.08 7.56
CA LEU A 101 -25.88 3.27 8.37
C LEU A 101 -27.09 4.23 8.41
N GLU A 102 -27.81 4.40 7.31
CA GLU A 102 -29.06 5.18 7.26
C GLU A 102 -30.13 4.61 8.19
N SER A 103 -30.40 3.30 8.14
CA SER A 103 -31.42 2.67 8.99
C SER A 103 -31.09 2.77 10.49
N HIS A 104 -29.80 2.89 10.82
CA HIS A 104 -29.30 3.10 12.17
C HIS A 104 -29.11 4.58 12.56
N GLN A 105 -29.43 5.54 11.68
CA GLN A 105 -29.21 6.99 11.88
C GLN A 105 -27.74 7.33 12.18
N MET A 106 -26.83 6.69 11.44
CA MET A 106 -25.37 6.80 11.59
C MET A 106 -24.67 7.12 10.26
N LEU A 107 -25.38 7.58 9.23
CA LEU A 107 -24.77 7.93 7.94
C LEU A 107 -23.72 9.06 8.06
N ASP A 108 -23.87 9.95 9.04
CA ASP A 108 -22.89 10.97 9.42
C ASP A 108 -21.56 10.40 9.93
N CYS A 109 -21.55 9.15 10.39
CA CYS A 109 -20.35 8.48 10.86
C CYS A 109 -19.45 8.05 9.69
N LEU A 110 -19.98 7.91 8.47
CA LEU A 110 -19.20 7.60 7.27
C LEU A 110 -18.47 8.85 6.78
N GLN A 111 -17.17 8.95 7.08
CA GLN A 111 -16.39 10.18 6.89
C GLN A 111 -15.14 10.00 6.03
N LEU A 112 -14.72 8.77 5.74
CA LEU A 112 -13.50 8.48 4.98
C LEU A 112 -13.72 7.42 3.89
N LEU A 113 -13.27 7.69 2.67
CA LEU A 113 -13.12 6.69 1.63
C LEU A 113 -11.64 6.30 1.55
N HIS A 114 -11.33 5.03 1.75
CA HIS A 114 -9.98 4.49 1.62
C HIS A 114 -9.91 3.61 0.36
N PHE A 115 -8.76 3.60 -0.30
CA PHE A 115 -8.44 2.59 -1.30
C PHE A 115 -6.94 2.35 -1.32
N HIS A 116 -6.52 1.25 -1.95
CA HIS A 116 -5.11 0.95 -2.10
C HIS A 116 -4.87 0.27 -3.45
N ILE A 117 -4.15 0.96 -4.33
CA ILE A 117 -3.80 0.48 -5.67
C ILE A 117 -2.69 -0.59 -5.59
N GLY A 118 -1.84 -0.55 -4.56
CA GLY A 118 -0.71 -1.44 -4.37
C GLY A 118 0.53 -0.68 -3.92
N SER A 119 1.61 -1.40 -3.64
CA SER A 119 2.92 -0.81 -3.37
C SER A 119 3.67 -0.56 -4.68
N GLN A 120 4.57 0.43 -4.71
CA GLN A 120 5.50 0.66 -5.83
C GLN A 120 4.75 0.89 -7.17
N ILE A 121 3.84 1.87 -7.19
CA ILE A 121 3.11 2.23 -8.41
C ILE A 121 4.13 2.84 -9.40
N PRO A 122 4.25 2.34 -10.63
CA PRO A 122 5.36 2.69 -11.53
C PRO A 122 5.12 3.97 -12.33
N SER A 123 3.86 4.40 -12.49
CA SER A 123 3.50 5.57 -13.32
C SER A 123 2.34 6.38 -12.73
N THR A 124 2.34 7.69 -13.01
CA THR A 124 1.25 8.60 -12.64
C THR A 124 -0.04 8.34 -13.41
N ALA A 125 0.03 7.72 -14.60
CA ALA A 125 -1.15 7.29 -15.34
C ALA A 125 -1.95 6.24 -14.56
N LEU A 126 -1.28 5.18 -14.08
CA LEU A 126 -1.94 4.15 -13.27
C LEU A 126 -2.48 4.70 -11.94
N LEU A 127 -1.72 5.62 -11.33
CA LEU A 127 -2.17 6.33 -10.13
C LEU A 127 -3.45 7.13 -10.41
N SER A 128 -3.48 7.90 -11.50
CA SER A 128 -4.62 8.74 -11.88
C SER A 128 -5.86 7.90 -12.20
N ASP A 129 -5.70 6.74 -12.84
CA ASP A 129 -6.82 5.83 -13.09
C ASP A 129 -7.47 5.37 -11.78
N GLY A 130 -6.67 4.91 -10.82
CA GLY A 130 -7.17 4.42 -9.52
C GLY A 130 -7.74 5.53 -8.65
N VAL A 131 -7.07 6.68 -8.58
CA VAL A 131 -7.56 7.88 -7.86
C VAL A 131 -8.84 8.38 -8.49
N GLY A 132 -8.94 8.38 -9.82
CA GLY A 132 -10.12 8.80 -10.58
C GLY A 132 -11.32 7.93 -10.25
N GLU A 133 -11.17 6.61 -10.32
CA GLU A 133 -12.21 5.65 -9.93
C GLU A 133 -12.70 5.89 -8.49
N ALA A 134 -11.78 6.02 -7.53
CA ALA A 134 -12.12 6.27 -6.14
C ALA A 134 -12.80 7.64 -5.93
N ALA A 135 -12.33 8.69 -6.60
CA ALA A 135 -12.92 10.02 -6.50
C ALA A 135 -14.37 10.05 -7.05
N GLN A 136 -14.66 9.25 -8.07
CA GLN A 136 -16.04 9.06 -8.54
C GLN A 136 -16.92 8.43 -7.46
N ILE A 137 -16.44 7.38 -6.79
CA ILE A 137 -17.14 6.72 -5.67
C ILE A 137 -17.36 7.71 -4.52
N TYR A 138 -16.32 8.46 -4.13
CA TYR A 138 -16.42 9.49 -3.08
C TYR A 138 -17.55 10.47 -3.35
N CYS A 139 -17.59 11.03 -4.57
CA CYS A 139 -18.61 12.01 -4.93
C CYS A 139 -20.03 11.44 -4.90
N GLU A 140 -20.22 10.18 -5.34
CA GLU A 140 -21.54 9.53 -5.26
C GLU A 140 -21.97 9.28 -3.81
N LEU A 141 -21.05 8.87 -2.94
CA LEU A 141 -21.35 8.67 -1.52
C LEU A 141 -21.72 9.99 -0.82
N VAL A 142 -21.05 11.11 -1.15
CA VAL A 142 -21.44 12.44 -0.67
C VAL A 142 -22.86 12.79 -1.13
N LYS A 143 -23.21 12.54 -2.40
CA LYS A 143 -24.56 12.78 -2.93
C LYS A 143 -25.64 11.91 -2.29
N LEU A 144 -25.27 10.71 -1.84
CA LEU A 144 -26.14 9.84 -1.04
C LEU A 144 -26.31 10.31 0.42
N GLY A 145 -25.64 11.39 0.83
CA GLY A 145 -25.79 12.00 2.15
C GLY A 145 -24.73 11.61 3.17
N ALA A 146 -23.72 10.81 2.78
CA ALA A 146 -22.59 10.50 3.66
C ALA A 146 -21.81 11.79 3.99
N SER A 147 -21.39 11.94 5.24
CA SER A 147 -20.57 13.09 5.69
C SER A 147 -19.09 12.90 5.39
N LEU A 148 -18.78 12.39 4.19
CA LEU A 148 -17.43 12.11 3.72
C LEU A 148 -16.60 13.38 3.65
N ARG A 149 -15.43 13.38 4.30
CA ARG A 149 -14.49 14.52 4.33
C ARG A 149 -13.09 14.17 3.87
N VAL A 150 -12.75 12.88 3.83
CA VAL A 150 -11.39 12.41 3.57
C VAL A 150 -11.39 11.37 2.44
N ILE A 151 -10.47 11.53 1.49
CA ILE A 151 -10.04 10.46 0.60
C ILE A 151 -8.64 10.05 1.07
N ASP A 152 -8.51 8.79 1.45
CA ASP A 152 -7.24 8.16 1.75
C ASP A 152 -6.83 7.27 0.57
N ILE A 153 -5.77 7.68 -0.12
CA ILE A 153 -5.27 6.99 -1.32
C ILE A 153 -4.40 5.77 -0.98
N GLY A 154 -4.19 5.51 0.32
CA GLY A 154 -3.30 4.49 0.82
C GLY A 154 -1.84 4.76 0.46
N GLY A 155 -1.03 3.71 0.46
CA GLY A 155 0.36 3.79 -0.01
C GLY A 155 0.47 3.75 -1.54
N GLY A 156 1.70 3.49 -2.02
CA GLY A 156 1.95 3.25 -3.44
C GLY A 156 2.89 4.24 -4.10
N LEU A 157 3.17 5.38 -3.44
CA LEU A 157 4.32 6.24 -3.79
C LEU A 157 5.59 5.37 -3.84
N GLY A 158 6.11 5.17 -5.05
CA GLY A 158 7.24 4.29 -5.28
C GLY A 158 8.58 4.99 -5.04
N VAL A 159 9.62 4.18 -5.02
CA VAL A 159 11.00 4.61 -4.80
C VAL A 159 11.84 4.16 -5.99
N ASP A 160 12.66 5.05 -6.52
CA ASP A 160 13.63 4.69 -7.56
C ASP A 160 14.85 4.02 -6.92
N TYR A 161 14.89 2.68 -6.94
CA TYR A 161 15.99 1.91 -6.34
C TYR A 161 17.19 1.72 -7.27
N ASP A 162 16.96 1.69 -8.58
CA ASP A 162 18.01 1.44 -9.59
C ASP A 162 18.51 2.73 -10.28
N GLY A 163 17.85 3.88 -10.05
CA GLY A 163 18.22 5.18 -10.60
C GLY A 163 17.84 5.37 -12.07
N SER A 164 17.03 4.46 -12.64
CA SER A 164 16.67 4.49 -14.06
C SER A 164 15.54 5.47 -14.39
N HIS A 165 14.84 6.01 -13.38
CA HIS A 165 13.67 6.88 -13.56
C HIS A 165 12.64 6.33 -14.56
N SER A 166 12.38 5.01 -14.51
CA SER A 166 11.58 4.32 -15.52
C SER A 166 10.38 3.60 -14.93
N GLY A 167 9.19 3.86 -15.49
CA GLY A 167 7.99 3.09 -15.18
C GLY A 167 7.98 1.66 -15.77
N GLY A 168 8.99 1.29 -16.54
CA GLY A 168 9.16 -0.06 -17.11
C GLY A 168 10.04 -1.00 -16.28
N SER A 169 10.71 -0.50 -15.23
CA SER A 169 11.48 -1.31 -14.29
C SER A 169 10.65 -1.65 -13.06
N ASP A 170 10.72 -2.90 -12.61
CA ASP A 170 10.09 -3.35 -11.36
C ASP A 170 10.75 -2.71 -10.10
N MET A 171 11.93 -2.11 -10.26
CA MET A 171 12.73 -1.49 -9.20
C MET A 171 12.76 0.04 -9.26
N SER A 172 12.00 0.66 -10.17
CA SER A 172 12.01 2.11 -10.37
C SER A 172 10.59 2.69 -10.44
N VAL A 173 10.52 4.00 -10.64
CA VAL A 173 9.30 4.75 -10.95
C VAL A 173 9.59 5.80 -12.02
N GLY A 174 8.63 6.05 -12.90
CA GLY A 174 8.74 7.05 -13.96
C GLY A 174 8.27 8.45 -13.56
N TYR A 175 8.32 8.81 -12.27
CA TYR A 175 7.83 10.09 -11.77
C TYR A 175 8.58 10.58 -10.53
N GLY A 176 8.53 11.90 -10.28
CA GLY A 176 8.95 12.54 -9.04
C GLY A 176 7.81 12.77 -8.03
N LEU A 177 8.16 13.24 -6.83
CA LEU A 177 7.20 13.51 -5.76
C LEU A 177 6.13 14.55 -6.16
N ASP A 178 6.55 15.63 -6.83
CA ASP A 178 5.65 16.69 -7.25
C ASP A 178 4.66 16.20 -8.31
N GLU A 179 5.12 15.38 -9.25
CA GLU A 179 4.27 14.77 -10.29
C GLU A 179 3.26 13.79 -9.69
N TYR A 180 3.67 13.02 -8.67
CA TYR A 180 2.77 12.16 -7.90
C TYR A 180 1.69 12.99 -7.21
N ALA A 181 2.07 14.06 -6.51
CA ALA A 181 1.13 14.92 -5.80
C ALA A 181 0.16 15.64 -6.76
N ASP A 182 0.67 16.20 -7.86
CA ASP A 182 -0.12 16.89 -8.88
C ASP A 182 -1.13 15.93 -9.54
N ALA A 183 -0.70 14.71 -9.90
CA ALA A 183 -1.58 13.70 -10.47
C ALA A 183 -2.75 13.34 -9.53
N VAL A 184 -2.49 13.19 -8.23
CA VAL A 184 -3.53 12.92 -7.23
C VAL A 184 -4.48 14.11 -7.09
N VAL A 185 -3.93 15.30 -6.84
CA VAL A 185 -4.73 16.51 -6.55
C VAL A 185 -5.61 16.87 -7.74
N ARG A 186 -5.06 16.90 -8.96
CA ARG A 186 -5.83 17.24 -10.17
C ARG A 186 -6.93 16.23 -10.46
N THR A 187 -6.64 14.94 -10.27
CA THR A 187 -7.64 13.89 -10.52
C THR A 187 -8.81 14.00 -9.55
N VAL A 188 -8.53 14.21 -8.25
CA VAL A 188 -9.58 14.43 -7.24
C VAL A 188 -10.36 15.71 -7.53
N GLN A 189 -9.65 16.81 -7.84
CA GLN A 189 -10.26 18.10 -8.18
C GLN A 189 -11.23 17.95 -9.36
N PHE A 190 -10.79 17.35 -10.47
CA PHE A 190 -11.59 17.17 -11.66
C PHE A 190 -12.91 16.43 -11.38
N ALA A 191 -12.84 15.35 -10.60
CA ALA A 191 -14.02 14.58 -10.21
C ALA A 191 -14.98 15.38 -9.32
N CYS A 192 -14.44 16.11 -8.34
CA CYS A 192 -15.24 16.91 -7.41
C CYS A 192 -15.91 18.10 -8.11
N ASP A 193 -15.15 18.85 -8.93
CA ASP A 193 -15.64 19.98 -9.71
C ASP A 193 -16.74 19.54 -10.68
N GLY A 194 -16.52 18.45 -11.42
CA GLY A 194 -17.49 17.91 -12.37
C GLY A 194 -18.80 17.44 -11.72
N LYS A 195 -18.80 17.17 -10.41
CA LYS A 195 -19.98 16.74 -9.65
C LYS A 195 -20.49 17.77 -8.65
N ASN A 196 -19.88 18.95 -8.61
CA ASN A 196 -20.17 20.03 -7.64
C ASN A 196 -20.12 19.53 -6.18
N VAL A 197 -19.11 18.72 -5.86
CA VAL A 197 -18.84 18.20 -4.52
C VAL A 197 -17.69 18.98 -3.91
N ARG A 198 -17.77 19.28 -2.60
CA ARG A 198 -16.68 19.95 -1.88
C ARG A 198 -15.41 19.09 -1.92
N HIS A 199 -14.27 19.73 -2.16
CA HIS A 199 -12.98 19.03 -2.18
C HIS A 199 -12.67 18.41 -0.80
N PRO A 200 -12.26 17.13 -0.76
CA PRO A 200 -11.89 16.45 0.48
C PRO A 200 -10.49 16.82 0.96
N ILE A 201 -10.20 16.44 2.21
CA ILE A 201 -8.83 16.25 2.67
C ILE A 201 -8.28 15.00 1.98
N ILE A 202 -7.05 15.07 1.46
CA ILE A 202 -6.36 13.94 0.85
C ILE A 202 -5.31 13.43 1.83
N CYS A 203 -5.35 12.14 2.13
CA CYS A 203 -4.36 11.44 2.94
C CYS A 203 -3.61 10.43 2.06
N SER A 204 -2.30 10.25 2.32
CA SER A 204 -1.52 9.12 1.78
C SER A 204 -0.81 8.37 2.89
N GLU A 205 -0.68 7.06 2.71
CA GLU A 205 0.01 6.14 3.63
C GLU A 205 1.36 5.70 3.00
N SER A 206 2.15 6.67 2.53
CA SER A 206 3.39 6.45 1.75
C SER A 206 4.58 5.93 2.57
N GLY A 207 4.39 4.84 3.31
CA GLY A 207 5.38 4.30 4.25
C GLY A 207 6.73 3.95 3.60
N ARG A 208 6.71 3.27 2.44
CA ARG A 208 7.94 2.91 1.70
C ARG A 208 8.79 4.13 1.38
N ALA A 209 8.19 5.19 0.88
CA ALA A 209 8.89 6.41 0.50
C ALA A 209 9.52 7.12 1.72
N LEU A 210 8.87 7.05 2.88
CA LEU A 210 9.38 7.65 4.11
C LEU A 210 10.58 6.87 4.71
N VAL A 211 10.56 5.53 4.60
CA VAL A 211 11.54 4.68 5.30
C VAL A 211 12.57 4.02 4.39
N SER A 212 12.50 4.15 3.06
CA SER A 212 13.44 3.42 2.19
C SER A 212 14.90 3.84 2.37
N HIS A 213 15.17 5.13 2.56
CA HIS A 213 16.54 5.68 2.57
C HIS A 213 17.12 5.91 3.97
N HIS A 214 16.40 5.59 5.05
CA HIS A 214 16.83 5.94 6.42
C HIS A 214 17.87 4.98 7.04
N SER A 215 18.15 3.85 6.39
CA SER A 215 19.02 2.79 6.93
C SER A 215 19.95 2.24 5.86
N VAL A 216 21.20 1.98 6.24
CA VAL A 216 22.23 1.39 5.38
C VAL A 216 22.82 0.20 6.11
N LEU A 217 22.86 -0.96 5.43
CA LEU A 217 23.53 -2.16 5.94
C LEU A 217 24.98 -2.16 5.45
N VAL A 218 25.92 -2.08 6.39
CA VAL A 218 27.37 -2.11 6.11
C VAL A 218 27.95 -3.39 6.69
N PHE A 219 28.69 -4.14 5.88
CA PHE A 219 29.41 -5.33 6.30
C PHE A 219 30.79 -5.37 5.63
N GLU A 220 31.74 -6.03 6.28
CA GLU A 220 33.10 -6.20 5.75
C GLU A 220 33.15 -7.39 4.79
N ALA A 221 33.85 -7.23 3.66
CA ALA A 221 34.18 -8.34 2.79
C ALA A 221 35.40 -9.10 3.36
N ILE A 222 35.16 -10.30 3.90
CA ILE A 222 36.17 -11.08 4.63
C ILE A 222 37.14 -11.82 3.69
N SER A 223 36.65 -12.24 2.52
CA SER A 223 37.44 -12.98 1.54
C SER A 223 36.84 -12.81 0.15
N SER A 224 37.69 -12.86 -0.88
CA SER A 224 37.28 -12.92 -2.27
C SER A 224 37.97 -14.09 -2.95
N ASN A 225 37.21 -14.91 -3.69
CA ASN A 225 37.79 -15.91 -4.58
C ASN A 225 38.24 -15.21 -5.86
N ALA A 226 39.43 -14.63 -5.85
CA ALA A 226 40.10 -14.25 -7.09
C ALA A 226 40.70 -15.53 -7.69
N ASN A 227 40.16 -16.00 -8.81
CA ASN A 227 40.92 -16.87 -9.71
C ASN A 227 41.96 -15.98 -10.39
N GLU A 228 43.03 -15.61 -9.66
CA GLU A 228 44.25 -15.27 -10.38
C GLU A 228 44.71 -16.54 -11.10
N PRO A 229 45.01 -16.51 -12.40
CA PRO A 229 45.66 -17.63 -13.06
C PRO A 229 47.02 -17.81 -12.40
N SER A 230 47.07 -18.66 -11.38
CA SER A 230 48.31 -19.14 -10.80
C SER A 230 49.11 -19.79 -11.92
N PRO A 231 50.39 -19.44 -12.15
CA PRO A 231 51.21 -20.18 -13.10
C PRO A 231 51.13 -21.66 -12.73
N PRO A 232 50.92 -22.57 -13.70
CA PRO A 232 50.72 -23.98 -13.41
C PRO A 232 51.86 -24.47 -12.52
N ASP A 233 51.50 -25.10 -11.40
CA ASP A 233 52.48 -25.70 -10.50
C ASP A 233 53.42 -26.58 -11.34
N PRO A 234 54.75 -26.35 -11.33
CA PRO A 234 55.69 -27.11 -12.15
C PRO A 234 55.62 -28.61 -11.87
N ASN A 235 55.17 -29.04 -10.68
CA ASN A 235 54.91 -30.45 -10.39
C ASN A 235 53.63 -30.97 -11.06
N LEU A 236 52.60 -30.13 -11.22
CA LEU A 236 51.35 -30.47 -11.91
C LEU A 236 51.57 -30.54 -13.43
N ALA A 237 52.39 -29.64 -13.98
CA ALA A 237 52.80 -29.68 -15.39
C ALA A 237 53.51 -31.01 -15.74
N HIS A 238 54.42 -31.47 -14.86
CA HIS A 238 55.11 -32.74 -15.05
C HIS A 238 54.17 -33.96 -14.94
N LEU A 239 53.15 -33.88 -14.08
CA LEU A 239 52.15 -34.93 -13.89
C LEU A 239 51.17 -35.02 -15.08
N LEU A 240 50.72 -33.87 -15.58
CA LEU A 240 49.94 -33.76 -16.82
C LEU A 240 50.74 -34.29 -18.02
N ASP A 241 52.06 -34.12 -18.01
CA ASP A 241 52.92 -34.64 -19.06
C ASP A 241 53.05 -36.17 -19.05
N MET A 242 52.75 -36.84 -17.94
CA MET A 242 52.74 -38.31 -17.85
C MET A 242 51.38 -38.94 -18.18
N LEU A 243 50.31 -38.15 -18.39
CA LEU A 243 48.98 -38.66 -18.73
C LEU A 243 48.89 -39.05 -20.22
N ALA A 244 48.26 -40.20 -20.50
CA ALA A 244 47.99 -40.66 -21.86
C ALA A 244 47.01 -39.72 -22.59
N GLY A 245 47.11 -39.67 -23.93
CA GLY A 245 46.58 -38.60 -24.78
C GLY A 245 45.12 -38.18 -24.58
N GLU A 246 44.21 -39.10 -24.24
CA GLU A 246 42.81 -38.76 -23.98
C GLU A 246 42.62 -38.02 -22.64
N ALA A 247 43.31 -38.45 -21.58
CA ALA A 247 43.23 -37.84 -20.25
C ALA A 247 43.78 -36.40 -20.19
N ARG A 248 44.74 -36.06 -21.08
CA ARG A 248 45.25 -34.68 -21.25
C ARG A 248 44.23 -33.73 -21.87
N ILE A 249 43.42 -34.21 -22.79
CA ILE A 249 42.40 -33.39 -23.48
C ILE A 249 41.27 -33.04 -22.51
N ASP A 250 40.87 -34.01 -21.68
CA ASP A 250 39.83 -33.82 -20.67
C ASP A 250 40.24 -32.82 -19.58
N CYS A 251 41.50 -32.85 -19.11
CA CYS A 251 41.99 -31.88 -18.13
C CYS A 251 41.99 -30.44 -18.67
N ARG A 252 42.37 -30.26 -19.94
CA ARG A 252 42.33 -28.93 -20.61
C ARG A 252 40.91 -28.39 -20.77
N ASN A 253 39.94 -29.25 -21.04
CA ASN A 253 38.54 -28.84 -21.18
C ASN A 253 37.89 -28.44 -19.83
N LEU A 254 38.46 -28.90 -18.71
CA LEU A 254 38.02 -28.58 -17.36
C LEU A 254 38.66 -27.30 -16.79
N GLY A 255 39.57 -26.64 -17.52
CA GLY A 255 40.19 -25.39 -17.10
C GLY A 255 41.23 -25.55 -15.98
N ILE A 256 41.86 -26.73 -15.87
CA ILE A 256 43.01 -26.99 -14.99
C ILE A 256 44.30 -26.91 -15.82
#